data_AF-A0A0F9INW9-F1
#
_entry.id   AF-A0A0F9INW9-F1
#
_cell.length_a   1.000
_cell.length_b   1.000
_cell.length_c   1.000
_cell.angle_alpha   90.00
_cell.angle_beta   90.00
_cell.angle_gamma   90.00
#
_symmetry.space_group_name_H-M   'P 1'
#
loop_
_entity.id
_entity.type
_entity.pdbx_description
1 polymer ?
#
loop_
_entity_poly.entity_id
_entity_poly.type
_entity_poly.pdbx_seq_one_letter_code
_entity_poly.pdbx_strand_id
1 'polypeptide(L)'
;MAKEKKKTKIIYLSSPKSIAESLGSGVPAKSYPEEGVIVAHRGKATRSDIEHEKGHIALGHRNKMPRNPLDHIKEELAANYYAYRNTGSPKNILMQLRRLYNDLAYREYSVRPARKIMILIGQGLKSMPVLPPGWANDYRKLVMEYKKGHRDKSIR
;
A
#
# COMPACT_ATOMS: atom_id res chain seq x y z
N MET A 1 31.05 -7.78 -4.04
CA MET A 1 30.31 -8.20 -5.25
C MET A 1 29.11 -7.28 -5.41
N ALA A 2 29.11 -6.42 -6.43
CA ALA A 2 27.96 -5.57 -6.72
C ALA A 2 26.86 -6.46 -7.31
N LYS A 3 25.74 -6.63 -6.59
CA LYS A 3 24.54 -7.26 -7.17
C LYS A 3 24.12 -6.40 -8.36
N GLU A 4 24.18 -7.00 -9.55
CA GLU A 4 23.67 -6.38 -10.77
C GLU A 4 22.22 -5.95 -10.51
N LYS A 5 21.94 -4.65 -10.59
CA LYS A 5 20.59 -4.13 -10.38
C LYS A 5 19.74 -4.64 -11.56
N LYS A 6 19.00 -5.74 -11.37
CA LYS A 6 17.99 -6.19 -12.34
C LYS A 6 17.14 -4.98 -12.72
N LYS A 7 17.21 -4.57 -14.00
CA LYS A 7 16.37 -3.47 -14.50
C LYS A 7 14.90 -3.91 -14.38
N THR A 8 14.11 -3.11 -13.66
CA THR A 8 12.67 -3.34 -13.54
C THR A 8 12.02 -3.26 -14.91
N LYS A 9 11.34 -4.33 -15.34
CA LYS A 9 10.57 -4.37 -16.58
C LYS A 9 9.12 -3.98 -16.31
N ILE A 10 8.54 -3.11 -17.13
CA ILE A 10 7.14 -2.69 -17.01
C ILE A 10 6.35 -3.19 -18.21
N ILE A 11 5.26 -3.91 -17.96
CA ILE A 11 4.35 -4.46 -18.96
C ILE A 11 3.01 -3.73 -18.85
N TYR A 12 2.63 -3.01 -19.91
CA TYR A 12 1.36 -2.29 -19.96
C TYR A 12 0.28 -3.13 -20.65
N LEU A 13 -0.78 -3.45 -19.91
CA LEU A 13 -1.94 -4.18 -20.40
C LEU A 13 -3.07 -3.22 -20.77
N SER A 14 -3.77 -3.51 -21.86
CA SER A 14 -4.88 -2.66 -22.33
C SER A 14 -6.21 -3.42 -22.46
N SER A 15 -6.16 -4.76 -22.53
CA SER A 15 -7.36 -5.59 -22.67
C SER A 15 -7.98 -5.87 -21.29
N PRO A 16 -9.29 -5.64 -21.09
CA PRO A 16 -9.98 -5.91 -19.83
C PRO A 16 -9.77 -7.34 -19.32
N LYS A 17 -9.76 -8.33 -20.23
CA LYS A 17 -9.49 -9.74 -19.89
C LYS A 17 -8.09 -9.91 -19.28
N SER A 18 -7.06 -9.43 -19.98
CA SER A 18 -5.67 -9.52 -19.50
C SER A 18 -5.44 -8.77 -18.18
N ILE A 19 -6.13 -7.64 -17.98
CA ILE A 19 -6.08 -6.84 -16.76
C ILE A 19 -6.71 -7.61 -15.60
N ALA A 20 -7.90 -8.18 -15.80
CA ALA A 20 -8.58 -8.95 -14.77
C ALA A 20 -7.76 -10.19 -14.35
N GLU A 21 -7.17 -10.89 -15.33
CA GLU A 21 -6.33 -12.07 -15.08
C GLU A 21 -5.03 -11.72 -14.35
N SER A 22 -4.40 -10.58 -14.66
CA SER A 22 -3.07 -10.25 -14.11
C SER A 22 -3.11 -9.40 -12.85
N LEU A 23 -4.01 -8.40 -12.79
CA LEU A 23 -4.05 -7.41 -11.71
C LEU A 23 -5.17 -7.68 -10.70
N GLY A 24 -6.25 -8.34 -11.14
CA GLY A 24 -7.51 -8.37 -10.40
C GLY A 24 -8.35 -7.10 -10.61
N SER A 25 -9.60 -7.13 -10.16
CA SER A 25 -10.54 -6.02 -10.37
C SER A 25 -10.12 -4.75 -9.60
N GLY A 26 -10.04 -3.62 -10.29
CA GLY A 26 -9.82 -2.30 -9.68
C GLY A 26 -8.38 -2.00 -9.26
N VAL A 27 -7.42 -2.88 -9.54
CA VAL A 27 -5.99 -2.68 -9.25
C VAL A 27 -5.31 -1.99 -10.44
N PRO A 28 -4.70 -0.80 -10.26
CA PRO A 28 -4.10 -0.05 -11.37
C PRO A 28 -2.74 -0.62 -11.82
N ALA A 29 -1.94 -1.16 -10.89
CA ALA A 29 -0.66 -1.79 -11.15
C ALA A 29 -0.35 -2.84 -10.07
N LYS A 30 0.53 -3.78 -10.39
CA LYS A 30 1.00 -4.82 -9.47
C LYS A 30 2.43 -5.23 -9.83
N SER A 31 3.28 -5.37 -8.81
CA SER A 31 4.64 -5.88 -8.93
C SER A 31 4.71 -7.40 -8.73
N TYR A 32 5.73 -7.97 -9.36
CA TYR A 32 6.22 -9.34 -9.16
C TYR A 32 7.70 -9.22 -8.77
N PRO A 33 8.00 -8.96 -7.48
CA PRO A 33 9.34 -8.55 -7.05
C PRO A 33 10.47 -9.50 -7.42
N GLU A 34 10.24 -10.80 -7.31
CA GLU A 34 11.24 -11.85 -7.59
C GLU A 34 11.63 -11.88 -9.08
N GLU A 35 10.67 -11.55 -9.95
CA GLU A 35 10.84 -11.45 -11.41
C GLU A 35 11.37 -10.09 -11.84
N GLY A 36 11.28 -9.07 -10.98
CA GLY A 36 11.61 -7.68 -11.32
C GLY A 36 10.64 -7.09 -12.35
N VAL A 37 9.39 -7.57 -12.36
CA VAL A 37 8.36 -7.16 -13.33
C VAL A 37 7.27 -6.35 -12.63
N ILE A 38 6.78 -5.32 -13.32
CA ILE A 38 5.55 -4.59 -12.95
C ILE A 38 4.57 -4.77 -14.10
N VAL A 39 3.36 -5.18 -13.76
CA VAL A 39 2.22 -5.18 -14.69
C VAL A 39 1.35 -3.99 -14.37
N ALA A 40 0.91 -3.24 -15.38
CA ALA A 40 0.17 -2.00 -15.20
C ALA A 40 -0.96 -1.85 -16.21
N HIS A 41 -2.10 -1.31 -15.75
CA HIS A 41 -3.23 -0.99 -16.61
C HIS A 41 -2.94 0.28 -17.43
N ARG A 42 -2.86 0.14 -18.75
CA ARG A 42 -2.70 1.25 -19.70
C ARG A 42 -3.90 2.19 -19.58
N GLY A 43 -3.66 3.44 -19.22
CA GLY A 43 -4.69 4.47 -19.04
C GLY A 43 -5.29 4.61 -17.63
N LYS A 44 -4.97 3.71 -16.68
CA LYS A 44 -5.38 3.86 -15.26
C LYS A 44 -4.19 3.96 -14.30
N ALA A 45 -3.10 3.25 -14.58
CA ALA A 45 -1.89 3.33 -13.76
C ALA A 45 -1.32 4.74 -13.83
N THR A 46 -1.21 5.40 -12.68
CA THR A 46 -0.53 6.68 -12.56
C THR A 46 0.97 6.47 -12.39
N ARG A 47 1.76 7.54 -12.60
CA ARG A 47 3.19 7.52 -12.29
C ARG A 47 3.46 7.13 -10.83
N SER A 48 2.59 7.57 -9.90
CA SER A 48 2.72 7.23 -8.48
C SER A 48 2.49 5.75 -8.22
N ASP A 49 1.54 5.12 -8.92
CA ASP A 49 1.29 3.68 -8.79
C ASP A 49 2.51 2.89 -9.29
N ILE A 50 3.07 3.26 -10.44
CA ILE A 50 4.28 2.62 -10.96
C ILE A 50 5.47 2.75 -10.00
N GLU A 51 5.68 3.92 -9.42
CA GLU A 51 6.79 4.12 -8.47
C GLU A 51 6.55 3.40 -7.13
N HIS A 52 5.29 3.23 -6.70
CA HIS A 52 4.95 2.40 -5.56
C HIS A 52 5.35 0.93 -5.82
N GLU A 53 4.97 0.39 -6.98
CA GLU A 53 5.34 -0.99 -7.38
C GLU A 53 6.85 -1.17 -7.55
N LYS A 54 7.57 -0.15 -8.05
CA LYS A 54 9.04 -0.15 -8.07
C LYS A 54 9.61 -0.16 -6.66
N GLY A 55 8.95 0.48 -5.70
CA GLY A 55 9.32 0.45 -4.28
C GLY A 55 9.35 -0.96 -3.74
N HIS A 56 8.34 -1.79 -4.02
CA HIS A 56 8.33 -3.20 -3.61
C HIS A 56 9.54 -3.97 -4.16
N ILE A 57 9.87 -3.79 -5.44
CA ILE A 57 11.05 -4.44 -6.05
C ILE A 57 12.35 -3.92 -5.43
N ALA A 58 12.51 -2.59 -5.34
CA ALA A 58 13.75 -1.96 -4.89
C ALA A 58 14.08 -2.24 -3.42
N LEU A 59 13.05 -2.38 -2.59
CA LEU A 59 13.17 -2.66 -1.15
C LEU A 59 13.25 -4.18 -0.86
N GLY A 60 13.15 -5.03 -1.89
CA GLY A 60 13.23 -6.48 -1.73
C GLY A 60 12.03 -7.09 -1.01
N HIS A 61 10.86 -6.45 -1.10
CA HIS A 61 9.60 -7.03 -0.64
C HIS A 61 9.30 -8.27 -1.48
N ARG A 62 8.53 -9.21 -0.93
CA ARG A 62 8.19 -10.47 -1.61
C ARG A 62 6.79 -10.39 -2.20
N ASN A 63 6.48 -11.20 -3.20
CA ASN A 63 5.10 -11.39 -3.69
C ASN A 63 4.27 -12.28 -2.74
N LYS A 64 4.50 -12.15 -1.44
CA LYS A 64 3.80 -12.88 -0.39
C LYS A 64 3.67 -11.96 0.80
N MET A 65 2.45 -11.78 1.27
CA MET A 65 2.19 -10.94 2.43
C MET A 65 2.95 -11.43 3.67
N PRO A 66 3.54 -10.51 4.44
CA PRO A 66 4.21 -10.84 5.70
C PRO A 66 3.27 -11.54 6.68
N ARG A 67 3.78 -12.49 7.47
CA ARG A 67 2.96 -13.14 8.53
C ARG A 67 2.58 -12.16 9.64
N ASN A 68 3.43 -11.18 9.90
CA ASN A 68 3.21 -10.17 10.92
C ASN A 68 2.50 -8.96 10.29
N PRO A 69 1.33 -8.53 10.81
CA PRO A 69 0.59 -7.38 10.28
C PRO A 69 1.39 -6.07 10.31
N LEU A 70 2.28 -5.90 11.30
CA LEU A 70 3.10 -4.68 11.38
C LEU A 70 4.14 -4.64 10.27
N ASP A 71 4.67 -5.79 9.85
CA ASP A 71 5.64 -5.86 8.76
C ASP A 71 4.94 -5.56 7.42
N HIS A 72 3.72 -6.07 7.20
CA HIS A 72 2.89 -5.69 6.05
C HIS A 72 2.66 -4.18 5.96
N ILE A 73 2.26 -3.56 7.07
CA ILE A 73 2.09 -2.10 7.13
C ILE A 73 3.39 -1.38 6.76
N LYS A 74 4.53 -1.82 7.31
CA LYS A 74 5.82 -1.18 7.04
C LYS A 74 6.23 -1.32 5.59
N GLU A 75 6.03 -2.48 4.98
CA GLU A 75 6.33 -2.72 3.56
C GLU A 75 5.50 -1.80 2.66
N GLU A 76 4.18 -1.75 2.86
CA GLU A 76 3.27 -0.87 2.09
C GLU A 76 3.57 0.62 2.28
N LEU A 77 3.84 1.06 3.51
CA LEU A 77 4.21 2.45 3.78
C LEU A 77 5.57 2.80 3.18
N ALA A 78 6.54 1.87 3.21
CA ALA A 78 7.85 2.07 2.61
C ALA A 78 7.76 2.16 1.07
N ALA A 79 6.92 1.36 0.42
CA ALA A 79 6.66 1.46 -1.02
C ALA A 79 5.98 2.78 -1.40
N ASN A 80 4.98 3.24 -0.62
CA ASN A 80 4.38 4.56 -0.80
C ASN A 80 5.39 5.70 -0.57
N TYR A 81 6.28 5.56 0.41
CA TYR A 81 7.32 6.56 0.68
C TYR A 81 8.35 6.62 -0.44
N TYR A 82 8.72 5.47 -0.99
CA TYR A 82 9.55 5.38 -2.18
C TYR A 82 8.92 6.12 -3.36
N ALA A 83 7.62 5.93 -3.61
CA ALA A 83 6.90 6.68 -4.64
C ALA A 83 6.93 8.20 -4.39
N TYR A 84 6.67 8.61 -3.14
CA TYR A 84 6.70 10.01 -2.72
C TYR A 84 8.07 10.65 -2.97
N ARG A 85 9.16 9.97 -2.60
CA ARG A 85 10.53 10.46 -2.80
C ARG A 85 10.89 10.65 -4.27
N ASN A 86 10.37 9.81 -5.16
CA ASN A 86 10.71 9.84 -6.58
C ASN A 86 9.80 10.75 -7.43
N THR A 87 8.61 11.09 -6.94
CA THR A 87 7.62 11.82 -7.74
C THR A 87 7.01 13.05 -7.04
N GLY A 88 7.27 13.22 -5.75
CA GLY A 88 6.52 14.16 -4.90
C GLY A 88 5.07 13.72 -4.64
N SER A 89 4.67 12.52 -5.07
CA SER A 89 3.35 11.91 -4.92
C SER A 89 3.45 10.46 -4.41
N PRO A 90 2.52 9.99 -3.59
CA PRO A 90 1.29 10.65 -3.22
C PRO A 90 1.49 11.64 -2.06
N LYS A 91 1.00 12.88 -2.21
CA LYS A 91 0.96 13.87 -1.11
C LYS A 91 -0.04 13.48 -0.01
N ASN A 92 -0.97 12.58 -0.33
CA ASN A 92 -2.02 12.11 0.56
C ASN A 92 -2.20 10.60 0.39
N ILE A 93 -2.38 9.88 1.49
CA ILE A 93 -2.45 8.41 1.49
C ILE A 93 -3.72 7.86 2.13
N LEU A 94 -4.74 8.69 2.35
CA LEU A 94 -5.98 8.24 3.02
C LEU A 94 -6.56 6.97 2.39
N MET A 95 -6.55 6.86 1.06
CA MET A 95 -7.07 5.67 0.39
C MET A 95 -6.19 4.43 0.62
N GLN A 96 -4.87 4.58 0.61
CA GLN A 96 -3.93 3.50 0.92
C GLN A 96 -4.08 3.06 2.39
N LEU A 97 -4.27 4.01 3.31
CA LEU A 97 -4.52 3.73 4.72
C LEU A 97 -5.85 2.97 4.93
N ARG A 98 -6.90 3.28 4.17
CA ARG A 98 -8.17 2.52 4.18
C ARG A 98 -7.98 1.10 3.65
N ARG A 99 -7.16 0.91 2.62
CA ARG A 99 -6.82 -0.43 2.11
C ARG A 99 -6.07 -1.23 3.17
N LEU A 100 -5.02 -0.66 3.76
CA LEU A 100 -4.29 -1.25 4.88
C LEU A 100 -5.22 -1.63 6.04
N TYR A 101 -6.15 -0.75 6.41
CA TYR A 101 -7.15 -1.07 7.43
C TYR A 101 -7.96 -2.31 7.08
N ASN A 102 -8.47 -2.39 5.85
CA ASN A 102 -9.30 -3.50 5.39
C ASN A 102 -8.53 -4.81 5.30
N ASP A 103 -7.27 -4.78 4.85
CA ASP A 103 -6.40 -5.95 4.81
C ASP A 103 -6.19 -6.52 6.22
N LEU A 104 -5.98 -5.64 7.21
CA LEU A 104 -5.82 -5.99 8.61
C LEU A 104 -7.11 -6.48 9.25
N ALA A 105 -8.25 -5.84 8.97
CA ALA A 105 -9.52 -6.09 9.64
C ALA A 105 -10.26 -7.32 9.10
N TYR A 106 -10.24 -7.53 7.78
CA TYR A 106 -11.23 -8.39 7.11
C TYR A 106 -10.65 -9.43 6.18
N ARG A 107 -9.48 -9.18 5.60
CA ARG A 107 -8.94 -10.07 4.56
C ARG A 107 -7.98 -11.09 5.14
N GLU A 108 -6.88 -10.62 5.72
CA GLU A 108 -5.70 -11.48 5.89
C GLU A 108 -5.31 -11.72 7.35
N TYR A 109 -5.51 -10.72 8.21
CA TYR A 109 -5.00 -10.77 9.60
C TYR A 109 -6.08 -10.86 10.67
N SER A 110 -7.35 -10.55 10.33
CA SER A 110 -8.48 -10.53 11.27
C SER A 110 -8.20 -9.77 12.57
N VAL A 111 -7.40 -8.70 12.51
CA VAL A 111 -6.99 -7.94 13.69
C VAL A 111 -8.19 -7.21 14.26
N ARG A 112 -8.49 -7.47 15.53
CA ARG A 112 -9.52 -6.77 16.29
C ARG A 112 -8.99 -6.37 17.67
N PRO A 113 -9.56 -5.32 18.29
CA PRO A 113 -10.57 -4.38 17.77
C PRO A 113 -9.96 -3.34 16.81
N ALA A 114 -10.79 -2.48 16.17
CA ALA A 114 -10.33 -1.43 15.25
C ALA A 114 -9.27 -0.50 15.88
N ARG A 115 -9.35 -0.25 17.19
CA ARG A 115 -8.32 0.51 17.93
C ARG A 115 -6.93 -0.13 17.78
N LYS A 116 -6.83 -1.46 17.79
CA LYS A 116 -5.56 -2.18 17.62
C LYS A 116 -5.00 -1.97 16.21
N ILE A 117 -5.86 -1.98 15.19
CA ILE A 117 -5.46 -1.67 13.81
C ILE A 117 -4.88 -0.25 13.70
N MET A 118 -5.57 0.73 14.29
CA MET A 118 -5.07 2.11 14.31
C MET A 118 -3.70 2.21 14.98
N ILE A 119 -3.50 1.53 16.11
CA ILE A 119 -2.21 1.49 16.80
C ILE A 119 -1.11 0.95 15.87
N LEU A 120 -1.37 -0.16 15.17
CA LEU A 120 -0.39 -0.75 14.25
C LEU A 120 -0.05 0.18 13.07
N ILE A 121 -1.07 0.78 12.43
CA ILE A 121 -0.85 1.75 11.34
C ILE A 121 -0.05 2.96 11.86
N GLY A 122 -0.40 3.47 13.04
CA GLY A 122 0.31 4.57 13.69
C GLY A 122 1.76 4.23 14.04
N GLN A 123 2.05 3.00 14.45
CA GLN A 123 3.41 2.51 14.67
C GLN A 123 4.20 2.46 13.35
N GLY A 124 3.58 1.98 12.26
CA GLY A 124 4.19 2.01 10.93
C GLY A 124 4.58 3.42 10.49
N LEU A 125 3.65 4.38 10.58
CA LEU A 125 3.90 5.78 10.23
C LEU A 125 5.01 6.43 11.10
N LYS A 126 5.05 6.11 12.40
CA LYS A 126 6.10 6.60 13.30
C LYS A 126 7.49 6.02 13.01
N SER A 127 7.56 4.85 12.36
CA SER A 127 8.83 4.23 11.99
C SER A 127 9.44 4.79 10.71
N MET A 128 8.75 5.71 10.03
CA MET A 128 9.26 6.33 8.81
C MET A 128 10.38 7.34 9.13
N PRO A 129 11.43 7.45 8.29
CA PRO A 129 12.52 8.40 8.51
C PRO A 129 12.06 9.86 8.56
N VAL A 130 11.20 10.23 7.61
CA VAL A 130 10.54 11.54 7.54
C VAL A 130 9.13 11.31 7.05
N LEU A 131 8.14 11.78 7.81
CA LEU A 131 6.75 11.63 7.44
C LEU A 131 6.40 12.65 6.33
N PRO A 132 5.92 12.22 5.16
CA PRO A 132 5.53 13.16 4.11
C PRO A 132 4.42 14.13 4.57
N PRO A 133 4.40 15.37 4.05
CA PRO A 133 3.33 16.32 4.32
C PRO A 133 1.97 15.71 4.03
N GLY A 134 0.98 15.97 4.87
CA GLY A 134 -0.39 15.48 4.69
C GLY A 134 -0.67 14.08 5.24
N TRP A 135 0.33 13.20 5.34
CA TRP A 135 0.12 11.81 5.79
C TRP A 135 -0.35 11.71 7.25
N ALA A 136 0.20 12.54 8.14
CA ALA A 136 -0.29 12.66 9.52
C ALA A 136 -1.77 13.08 9.57
N ASN A 137 -2.17 13.99 8.69
CA ASN A 137 -3.55 14.45 8.62
C ASN A 137 -4.49 13.36 8.13
N ASP A 138 -4.08 12.60 7.12
CA ASP A 138 -4.87 11.49 6.59
C ASP A 138 -5.01 10.35 7.61
N TYR A 139 -3.96 10.04 8.36
CA TYR A 139 -4.07 9.11 9.48
C TYR A 139 -5.06 9.59 10.54
N ARG A 140 -5.06 10.89 10.89
CA ARG A 140 -6.07 11.45 11.81
C ARG A 140 -7.49 11.33 11.26
N LYS A 141 -7.69 11.58 9.96
CA LYS A 141 -8.99 11.38 9.29
C LYS A 141 -9.46 9.93 9.39
N LEU A 142 -8.57 8.98 9.11
CA LEU A 142 -8.84 7.55 9.26
C LEU A 142 -9.28 7.20 10.69
N VAL A 143 -8.52 7.66 11.69
CA VAL A 143 -8.85 7.42 13.11
C VAL A 143 -10.23 7.98 13.46
N MET A 144 -10.60 9.17 12.97
CA MET A 144 -11.92 9.76 13.20
C MET A 144 -13.05 8.97 12.53
N GLU A 145 -12.85 8.54 11.28
CA GLU A 145 -13.80 7.73 10.51
C GLU A 145 -14.18 6.45 11.28
N TYR A 146 -13.19 5.69 11.74
CA TYR A 146 -13.43 4.43 12.42
C TYR A 146 -13.73 4.57 13.92
N LYS A 147 -13.46 5.74 14.54
CA LYS A 147 -14.01 6.06 15.87
C LYS A 147 -15.51 6.32 15.84
N LYS A 148 -16.01 7.01 14.80
CA LYS A 148 -17.45 7.32 14.65
C LYS A 148 -18.28 6.05 14.41
N GLY A 149 -17.82 5.16 13.52
CA GLY A 149 -18.52 3.90 13.22
C GLY A 149 -18.68 2.92 14.40
N HIS A 150 -17.91 3.10 15.48
CA HIS A 150 -18.06 2.31 16.71
C HIS A 150 -19.00 2.94 17.76
N ARG A 151 -19.30 4.25 17.67
CA ARG A 151 -20.28 4.89 18.58
C ARG A 151 -21.73 4.63 18.19
N ASP A 152 -22.01 4.44 16.90
CA ASP A 152 -23.38 4.20 16.40
C ASP A 152 -23.88 2.75 16.62
N LYS A 153 -23.05 1.84 17.12
CA LYS A 153 -23.46 0.46 17.44
C LYS A 153 -23.62 0.18 18.94
N SER A 154 -23.42 1.18 19.79
CA SER A 154 -23.68 1.09 21.24
C SER A 154 -25.04 1.67 21.66
N ILE A 155 -25.88 2.09 20.70
CA ILE A 155 -27.25 2.52 20.93
C ILE A 155 -28.14 1.83 19.89
N ARG A 156 -28.56 0.61 20.19
CA ARG A 156 -29.84 -0.02 19.79
C ARG A 156 -29.92 -1.41 20.37
#